data_AF-A0AA89B9P6-F1
#
_entry.id   AF-A0AA89B9P6-F1
#
_cell.length_a   1.000
_cell.length_b   1.000
_cell.length_c   1.000
_cell.angle_alpha   90.00
_cell.angle_beta   90.00
_cell.angle_gamma   90.00
#
_symmetry.space_group_name_H-M   'P 1'
#
loop_
_entity.id
_entity.type
_entity.pdbx_description
1 polymer ?
#
loop_
_entity_poly.entity_id
_entity_poly.type
_entity_poly.pdbx_seq_one_letter_code
_entity_poly.pdbx_strand_id
1 'polypeptide(L)'
;MHELKRASWDELALLLDNRPLNFIPNYTVAEAGVDTSLLALELANKNIVLNNLDPGRISFLKQDASAFMKDALSRNESWDIVIMDPPKLAPRKKGAASMAGRKITVVRQAGAACDHPIDPSYPEGAYLSNVLLRVL
;
A
#
# COMPACT_ATOMS: atom_id res chain seq x y z
N MET A 1 -34.36 -13.23 0.26
CA MET A 1 -34.21 -11.77 0.25
C MET A 1 -32.78 -11.46 0.66
N HIS A 2 -31.92 -11.20 -0.33
CA HIS A 2 -30.51 -10.88 -0.16
C HIS A 2 -30.38 -9.36 -0.05
N GLU A 3 -29.97 -8.85 1.11
CA GLU A 3 -29.44 -7.48 1.24
C GLU A 3 -27.91 -7.56 1.27
N LEU A 4 -27.30 -7.41 0.09
CA LEU A 4 -25.90 -7.07 -0.04
C LEU A 4 -25.76 -5.58 0.35
N LYS A 5 -25.17 -5.32 1.51
CA LYS A 5 -24.74 -3.98 1.90
C LYS A 5 -23.75 -3.47 0.84
N ARG A 6 -24.14 -2.40 0.14
CA ARG A 6 -23.27 -1.57 -0.68
C ARG A 6 -22.08 -1.13 0.17
N ALA A 7 -20.90 -1.71 -0.07
CA ALA A 7 -19.65 -1.05 0.27
C ALA A 7 -19.49 0.10 -0.72
N SER A 8 -19.63 1.32 -0.20
CA SER A 8 -19.26 2.56 -0.88
C SER A 8 -17.73 2.57 -0.98
N TRP A 9 -17.22 2.44 -2.20
CA TRP A 9 -15.79 2.44 -2.52
C TRP A 9 -15.19 3.86 -2.64
N ASP A 10 -15.94 4.89 -2.23
CA ASP A 10 -15.56 6.30 -2.45
C ASP A 10 -14.57 6.87 -1.40
N GLU A 11 -14.21 6.14 -0.34
CA GLU A 11 -13.47 6.72 0.81
C GLU A 11 -12.02 6.23 1.01
N LEU A 12 -11.50 5.30 0.19
CA LEU A 12 -10.16 4.71 0.41
C LEU A 12 -9.04 5.22 -0.52
N ALA A 13 -9.17 6.44 -1.03
CA ALA A 13 -8.17 7.03 -1.90
C ALA A 13 -7.87 8.50 -1.59
N LEU A 14 -7.48 8.82 -0.35
CA LEU A 14 -7.06 10.17 0.00
C LEU A 14 -6.01 10.11 1.11
N LEU A 15 -4.73 9.99 0.75
CA LEU A 15 -3.63 10.56 1.54
C LEU A 15 -2.30 10.67 0.78
N LEU A 16 -2.38 11.08 -0.48
CA LEU A 16 -1.32 11.80 -1.17
C LEU A 16 -1.94 13.06 -1.76
N ASP A 17 -1.90 14.13 -0.98
CA ASP A 17 -2.30 15.50 -1.36
C ASP A 17 -3.80 15.68 -1.63
N ASN A 18 -4.35 16.85 -1.29
CA ASN A 18 -5.77 17.19 -1.44
C ASN A 18 -6.16 17.40 -2.92
N ARG A 19 -6.01 16.38 -3.75
CA ARG A 19 -6.53 16.36 -5.12
C ARG A 19 -7.36 15.10 -5.35
N PRO A 20 -8.54 15.22 -5.99
CA PRO A 20 -9.32 14.05 -6.39
C PRO A 20 -8.48 13.16 -7.31
N LEU A 21 -8.73 11.85 -7.28
CA LEU A 21 -8.16 10.83 -8.19
C LEU A 21 -8.28 11.16 -9.69
N ASN A 22 -8.96 12.24 -10.06
CA ASN A 22 -9.00 12.81 -11.41
C ASN A 22 -7.83 13.78 -11.67
N PHE A 23 -6.60 13.46 -11.29
CA PHE A 23 -5.41 14.10 -11.87
C PHE A 23 -4.13 13.32 -11.50
N ILE A 24 -3.82 12.26 -12.25
CA ILE A 24 -2.41 11.85 -12.44
C ILE A 24 -1.98 12.44 -13.79
N PRO A 25 -1.55 13.72 -13.84
CA PRO A 25 -0.98 14.25 -15.06
C PRO A 25 0.41 13.64 -15.22
N ASN A 26 0.57 12.79 -16.23
CA ASN A 26 1.86 12.56 -16.89
C ASN A 26 3.02 11.94 -16.08
N TYR A 27 2.78 11.14 -15.05
CA TYR A 27 3.80 10.21 -14.55
C TYR A 27 3.33 8.77 -14.69
N THR A 28 3.87 8.10 -15.72
CA THR A 28 3.71 6.68 -15.95
C THR A 28 4.41 5.93 -14.83
N VAL A 29 3.66 5.17 -14.02
CA VAL A 29 4.23 4.24 -13.05
C VAL A 29 3.68 2.86 -13.39
N ALA A 30 4.56 1.95 -13.80
CA ALA A 30 4.19 0.54 -13.90
C ALA A 30 3.97 0.03 -12.48
N GLU A 31 2.73 -0.32 -12.16
CA GLU A 31 2.37 -0.79 -10.82
C GLU A 31 2.47 -2.31 -10.78
N ALA A 32 3.22 -2.84 -9.81
CA ALA A 32 3.33 -4.27 -9.57
C ALA A 32 2.73 -4.60 -8.20
N GLY A 33 1.56 -5.23 -8.18
CA GLY A 33 0.94 -5.72 -6.95
C GLY A 33 1.28 -7.20 -6.71
N VAL A 34 1.72 -7.54 -5.51
CA VAL A 34 2.11 -8.90 -5.13
C VAL A 34 1.31 -9.36 -3.92
N ASP A 35 0.57 -10.46 -4.06
CA ASP A 35 -0.21 -11.06 -2.98
C ASP A 35 -0.24 -12.59 -3.11
N THR A 36 -0.41 -13.30 -2.01
CA THR A 36 -0.59 -14.77 -2.02
C THR A 36 -2.03 -15.19 -2.30
N SER A 37 -2.99 -14.30 -2.02
CA SER A 37 -4.43 -14.48 -2.20
C SER A 37 -4.86 -14.18 -3.63
N LEU A 38 -5.24 -15.23 -4.36
CA LEU A 38 -5.76 -15.08 -5.71
C LEU A 38 -7.04 -14.21 -5.74
N LEU A 39 -7.89 -14.34 -4.73
CA LEU A 39 -9.13 -13.55 -4.64
C LEU A 39 -8.84 -12.05 -4.50
N ALA A 40 -7.78 -11.68 -3.77
CA ALA A 40 -7.37 -10.28 -3.66
C ALA A 40 -6.91 -9.73 -5.00
N LEU A 41 -6.12 -10.50 -5.76
CA LEU A 41 -5.65 -10.11 -7.08
C LEU A 41 -6.79 -10.01 -8.11
N GLU A 42 -7.74 -10.94 -8.08
CA GLU A 42 -8.93 -10.86 -8.94
C GLU A 42 -9.79 -9.63 -8.61
N LEU A 43 -9.94 -9.30 -7.33
CA LEU A 43 -10.65 -8.10 -6.90
C LEU A 43 -9.90 -6.83 -7.34
N ALA A 44 -8.57 -6.81 -7.22
CA ALA A 44 -7.76 -5.68 -7.67
C ALA A 44 -7.88 -5.47 -9.19
N ASN A 45 -7.86 -6.54 -9.99
CA ASN A 45 -8.12 -6.47 -11.43
C ASN A 45 -9.51 -5.92 -11.77
N LYS A 46 -10.55 -6.30 -11.00
CA LYS A 46 -11.89 -5.71 -11.17
C LYS A 46 -11.89 -4.23 -10.85
N ASN A 47 -11.17 -3.82 -9.81
CA ASN A 47 -11.07 -2.42 -9.41
C ASN A 47 -10.40 -1.55 -10.48
N ILE A 48 -9.42 -2.08 -11.22
CA ILE A 48 -8.84 -1.39 -12.39
C ILE A 48 -9.92 -1.03 -13.41
N VAL A 49 -10.74 -2.01 -13.79
CA VAL A 49 -11.82 -1.83 -14.78
C VAL A 49 -12.87 -0.85 -14.27
N LEU A 50 -13.26 -0.97 -12.99
CA LEU A 50 -14.26 -0.08 -12.37
C LEU A 50 -13.81 1.38 -12.31
N ASN A 51 -12.50 1.63 -12.23
CA ASN A 51 -11.92 2.98 -12.17
C ASN A 51 -11.40 3.47 -13.53
N ASN A 52 -11.71 2.77 -14.63
CA ASN A 52 -11.25 3.10 -15.98
C ASN A 52 -9.71 3.28 -16.09
N LEU A 53 -8.96 2.50 -15.32
CA LEU A 53 -7.50 2.48 -15.38
C LEU A 53 -7.03 1.55 -16.51
N ASP A 54 -5.91 1.89 -17.15
CA ASP A 54 -5.32 1.08 -18.23
C ASP A 54 -4.75 -0.24 -17.67
N PRO A 55 -5.34 -1.40 -17.98
CA PRO A 55 -4.86 -2.69 -17.47
C PRO A 55 -3.45 -3.02 -17.97
N GLY A 56 -3.01 -2.44 -19.09
CA GLY A 56 -1.67 -2.67 -19.63
C GLY A 56 -0.54 -2.04 -18.79
N ARG A 57 -0.87 -1.18 -17.84
CA ARG A 57 0.09 -0.48 -16.97
C ARG A 57 0.21 -1.07 -15.56
N ILE A 58 -0.67 -1.99 -15.20
CA ILE A 58 -0.74 -2.57 -13.86
C ILE A 58 -0.61 -4.08 -13.98
N SER A 59 0.31 -4.64 -13.21
CA SER A 59 0.61 -6.07 -13.19
C SER A 59 0.39 -6.63 -11.79
N PHE A 60 -0.26 -7.79 -11.72
CA PHE A 60 -0.47 -8.50 -10.47
C PHE A 60 0.20 -9.86 -10.51
N LEU A 61 0.95 -10.18 -9.46
CA LEU A 61 1.69 -11.43 -9.35
C LEU A 61 1.27 -12.18 -8.09
N LYS A 62 0.84 -13.43 -8.26
CA LYS A 62 0.53 -14.32 -7.15
C LYS A 62 1.81 -14.91 -6.57
N GLN A 63 2.39 -14.28 -5.56
CA GLN A 63 3.64 -14.73 -4.93
C GLN A 63 3.71 -14.27 -3.46
N ASP A 64 4.53 -14.95 -2.66
CA ASP A 64 4.94 -14.42 -1.35
C ASP A 64 5.80 -13.15 -1.55
N ALA A 65 5.45 -12.08 -0.85
CA ALA A 65 6.11 -10.78 -1.01
C ALA A 65 7.60 -10.84 -0.61
N SER A 66 7.98 -11.62 0.42
CA SER A 66 9.38 -11.73 0.83
C SER A 66 10.21 -12.49 -0.21
N ALA A 67 9.65 -13.53 -0.82
CA ALA A 67 10.28 -14.24 -1.92
C ALA A 67 10.44 -13.32 -3.15
N PHE A 68 9.37 -12.62 -3.55
CA PHE A 68 9.41 -11.67 -4.65
C PHE A 68 10.52 -10.62 -4.47
N MET A 69 10.61 -10.01 -3.28
CA MET A 69 11.62 -8.99 -2.99
C MET A 69 13.05 -9.55 -3.07
N LYS A 70 13.28 -10.81 -2.65
CA LYS A 70 14.60 -11.45 -2.80
C LYS A 70 14.96 -11.68 -4.27
N ASP A 71 14.00 -12.16 -5.05
CA ASP A 71 14.21 -12.41 -6.47
C ASP A 71 14.47 -11.08 -7.22
N ALA A 72 13.67 -10.05 -6.93
CA ALA A 72 13.87 -8.69 -7.42
C ALA A 72 15.26 -8.13 -7.11
N LEU A 73 15.72 -8.30 -5.86
CA LEU A 73 17.08 -7.91 -5.46
C LEU A 73 18.15 -8.65 -6.27
N SER A 74 17.97 -9.95 -6.55
CA SER A 74 18.92 -10.72 -7.37
C SER A 74 18.93 -10.29 -8.84
N ARG A 75 17.81 -9.77 -9.34
CA ARG A 75 17.68 -9.17 -10.68
C ARG A 75 18.08 -7.70 -10.73
N ASN A 76 18.49 -7.12 -9.60
CA ASN A 76 18.85 -5.71 -9.47
C ASN A 76 17.72 -4.78 -9.93
N GLU A 77 16.47 -5.19 -9.69
CA GLU A 77 15.27 -4.39 -9.95
C GLU A 77 15.14 -3.26 -8.92
N SER A 78 14.58 -2.15 -9.35
CA SER A 78 14.42 -0.96 -8.52
C SER A 78 13.12 -0.23 -8.85
N TRP A 79 12.60 0.49 -7.86
CA TRP A 79 11.37 1.25 -7.95
C TRP A 79 11.55 2.63 -7.33
N ASP A 80 10.86 3.62 -7.87
CA ASP A 80 10.82 4.98 -7.31
C ASP A 80 10.03 5.01 -5.99
N ILE A 81 8.97 4.19 -5.90
CA ILE A 81 8.08 4.08 -4.74
C ILE A 81 7.80 2.61 -4.46
N VAL A 82 7.88 2.22 -3.18
CA VAL A 82 7.49 0.89 -2.71
C VAL A 82 6.48 1.05 -1.58
N ILE A 83 5.31 0.44 -1.72
CA ILE A 83 4.28 0.39 -0.68
C ILE A 83 4.38 -0.97 0.01
N MET A 84 4.49 -0.97 1.33
CA MET A 84 4.56 -2.20 2.14
C MET A 84 3.45 -2.19 3.18
N ASP A 85 2.48 -3.07 3.01
CA ASP A 85 1.41 -3.32 3.99
C ASP A 85 1.53 -4.75 4.55
N PRO A 86 2.47 -4.99 5.49
CA PRO A 86 2.66 -6.33 6.04
C PRO A 86 1.51 -6.69 7.00
N PRO A 87 1.16 -7.98 7.15
CA PRO A 87 0.14 -8.41 8.08
C PRO A 87 0.50 -8.02 9.52
N LYS A 88 -0.51 -7.83 10.37
CA LYS A 88 -0.37 -7.34 11.76
C LYS A 88 0.68 -8.10 12.61
N LEU A 89 0.87 -9.39 12.34
CA LEU A 89 1.79 -10.27 13.07
C LEU A 89 3.19 -10.37 12.45
N ALA A 90 3.47 -9.64 11.37
CA ALA A 90 4.79 -9.63 10.76
C ALA A 90 5.82 -9.06 11.76
N PRO A 91 6.98 -9.73 11.95
CA PRO A 91 8.02 -9.25 12.85
C PRO A 91 8.51 -7.85 12.45
N ARG A 92 8.40 -6.88 13.36
CA ARG A 92 8.95 -5.54 13.15
C ARG A 92 10.47 -5.59 13.23
N LYS A 93 11.16 -5.40 12.10
CA LYS A 93 12.62 -5.24 12.07
C LYS A 93 13.00 -3.79 12.35
N LYS A 94 13.20 -3.45 13.64
CA LYS A 94 13.83 -2.18 14.02
C LYS A 94 15.22 -2.10 13.40
N GLY A 95 15.59 -0.95 12.84
CA GLY A 95 16.91 -0.73 12.26
C GLY A 95 17.12 -1.30 10.85
N ALA A 96 16.05 -1.70 10.13
CA ALA A 96 16.16 -2.23 8.77
C ALA A 96 16.96 -1.34 7.80
N ALA A 97 16.78 -0.01 7.87
CA ALA A 97 17.54 0.93 7.06
C ALA A 97 19.05 0.87 7.37
N SER A 98 19.41 0.82 8.66
CA SER A 98 20.80 0.68 9.10
C SER A 98 21.41 -0.65 8.64
N MET A 99 20.66 -1.75 8.75
CA MET A 99 21.10 -3.07 8.28
C MET A 99 21.31 -3.10 6.76
N ALA A 100 20.50 -2.34 6.02
CA ALA A 100 20.65 -2.18 4.57
C ALA A 100 21.71 -1.15 4.17
N GLY A 101 22.38 -0.49 5.13
CA GLY A 101 23.35 0.58 4.86
C GLY A 101 22.72 1.81 4.19
N ARG A 102 21.41 2.02 4.34
CA ARG A 102 20.66 3.13 3.72
C ARG A 102 20.36 4.22 4.72
N LYS A 103 20.54 5.47 4.30
CA LYS A 103 20.06 6.63 5.04
C LYS A 103 18.59 6.86 4.68
N ILE A 104 17.79 7.20 5.67
CA ILE A 104 16.38 7.51 5.49
C ILE A 104 16.00 8.82 6.17
N THR A 105 14.96 9.46 5.66
CA THR A 105 14.28 10.58 6.29
C THR A 105 12.81 10.23 6.47
N VAL A 106 12.27 10.45 7.66
CA VAL A 106 10.83 10.31 7.92
C VAL A 106 10.13 11.54 7.36
N VAL A 107 9.31 11.34 6.33
CA VAL A 107 8.55 12.42 5.68
C VAL A 107 7.22 12.63 6.40
N ARG A 108 6.56 11.53 6.82
CA ARG A 108 5.28 11.58 7.51
C ARG A 108 5.09 10.36 8.41
N GLN A 109 4.45 10.55 9.55
CA GLN A 109 3.87 9.49 10.37
C GLN A 109 2.39 9.78 10.57
N ALA A 110 1.54 8.77 10.44
CA ALA A 110 0.12 8.90 10.73
C ALA A 110 -0.48 7.58 11.25
N GLY A 111 -1.71 7.68 11.74
CA GLY A 111 -2.51 6.56 12.22
C GLY A 111 -3.66 6.21 11.26
N ALA A 112 -4.73 5.65 11.82
CA ALA A 112 -6.00 5.46 11.13
C ALA A 112 -6.61 6.80 10.67
N ALA A 113 -7.55 6.73 9.73
CA ALA A 113 -8.30 7.90 9.24
C ALA A 113 -9.24 8.47 10.32
N CYS A 114 -9.77 9.68 10.10
CA CYS A 114 -10.54 10.42 11.10
C CYS A 114 -11.92 9.81 11.44
N ASP A 115 -12.42 8.92 10.59
CA ASP A 115 -13.59 8.07 10.80
C ASP A 115 -13.33 6.91 11.79
N HIS A 116 -12.07 6.73 12.21
CA HIS A 116 -11.64 5.81 13.26
C HIS A 116 -11.15 6.62 14.48
N PRO A 117 -12.06 7.28 15.23
CA PRO A 117 -11.68 8.10 16.36
C PRO A 117 -11.02 7.26 17.46
N ILE A 118 -10.02 7.84 18.12
CA ILE A 118 -9.32 7.22 19.24
C ILE A 118 -9.86 7.82 20.54
N ASP A 119 -10.32 6.97 21.46
CA ASP A 119 -10.66 7.38 22.81
C ASP A 119 -9.36 7.76 23.55
N PRO A 120 -9.22 9.00 24.06
CA PRO A 120 -8.04 9.41 24.82
C PRO A 120 -7.78 8.55 26.07
N SER A 121 -8.81 7.90 26.61
CA SER A 121 -8.72 7.00 27.76
C SER A 121 -8.24 5.60 27.39
N TYR A 122 -8.18 5.28 26.09
CA TYR A 122 -7.77 3.98 25.56
C TYR A 122 -6.77 4.16 24.39
N PRO A 123 -5.53 4.61 24.67
CA PRO A 123 -4.52 4.89 23.65
C PRO A 123 -4.10 3.64 22.85
N GLU A 124 -4.27 2.43 23.40
CA GLU A 124 -4.04 1.15 22.73
C GLU A 124 -4.97 0.94 21.52
N GLY A 125 -6.06 1.71 21.43
CA GLY A 125 -6.94 1.77 20.27
C GLY A 125 -6.26 2.30 19.00
N ALA A 126 -5.09 2.96 19.10
CA ALA A 126 -4.30 3.39 17.95
C ALA A 126 -3.56 2.20 17.29
N TYR A 127 -4.31 1.30 16.65
CA TYR A 127 -3.78 0.04 16.11
C TYR A 127 -3.08 0.16 14.76
N LEU A 128 -3.44 1.15 13.94
CA LEU A 128 -2.86 1.38 12.62
C LEU A 128 -1.75 2.43 12.72
N SER A 129 -0.60 2.11 12.15
CA SER A 129 0.53 3.05 12.01
C SER A 129 1.03 3.02 10.58
N ASN A 130 1.14 4.18 9.95
CA ASN A 130 1.78 4.34 8.65
C ASN A 130 2.96 5.31 8.77
N VAL A 131 4.01 5.04 7.99
CA VAL A 131 5.21 5.88 7.95
C VAL A 131 5.64 6.03 6.50
N LEU A 132 5.70 7.27 6.02
CA LEU A 132 6.30 7.60 4.73
C LEU A 132 7.77 7.91 4.94
N LEU A 133 8.63 7.14 4.28
CA LEU A 133 10.07 7.26 4.35
C LEU A 133 10.64 7.66 2.99
N ARG A 134 11.61 8.58 2.99
CA ARG A 134 12.47 8.85 1.84
C ARG A 134 13.82 8.17 2.05
N VAL A 135 14.25 7.37 1.09
CA VAL A 135 15.60 6.79 1.07
C VAL A 135 16.56 7.78 0.38
N LEU A 136 17.76 7.97 0.94
CA LEU A 136 18.81 8.87 0.43
C LEU A 136 19.95 8.10 -0.23
#